data_AF-A0A958XF70-F1
#
_entry.id   AF-A0A958XF70-F1
#
_cell.length_a   1.000
_cell.length_b   1.000
_cell.length_c   1.000
_cell.angle_alpha   90.00
_cell.angle_beta   90.00
_cell.angle_gamma   90.00
#
_symmetry.space_group_name_H-M   'P 1'
#
loop_
_entity.id
_entity.type
_entity.pdbx_description
1 polymer ?
#
loop_
_entity_poly.entity_id
_entity_poly.type
_entity_poly.pdbx_seq_one_letter_code
_entity_poly.pdbx_strand_id
1 'polypeptide(L)' 'MLKGDVIIGLGDFEVKNIQDYMKALSAFSKGDSTTVKVKRENGEKTLDVTFQ' A
#
# COMPACT_ATOMS: atom_id res chain seq x y z
N MET A 1 -3.35 -8.46 -3.74
CA MET A 1 -4.43 -7.45 -3.69
C MET A 1 -5.61 -7.91 -4.52
N LEU A 2 -6.83 -7.50 -4.16
CA LEU A 2 -8.02 -7.76 -4.97
C LEU A 2 -8.44 -6.47 -5.70
N LYS A 3 -9.13 -6.64 -6.83
CA LYS A 3 -9.72 -5.52 -7.56
C LYS A 3 -10.77 -4.84 -6.67
N GLY A 4 -10.69 -3.51 -6.54
CA GLY A 4 -11.55 -2.72 -5.66
C GLY A 4 -10.90 -2.32 -4.34
N ASP A 5 -9.70 -2.82 -4.04
CA ASP A 5 -8.93 -2.41 -2.88
C ASP A 5 -8.43 -0.97 -3.04
N VAL A 6 -8.76 -0.10 -2.10
CA VAL A 6 -8.21 1.26 -2.05
C VAL A 6 -7.02 1.26 -1.11
N ILE A 7 -5.82 1.56 -1.63
CA ILE A 7 -4.63 1.69 -0.79
C ILE A 7 -4.76 2.95 0.06
N ILE A 8 -4.64 2.80 1.37
CA ILE A 8 -4.67 3.88 2.36
C ILE A 8 -3.38 3.98 3.18
N GLY A 9 -2.47 3.02 3.03
CA GLY A 9 -1.16 3.04 3.66
C GLY A 9 -0.20 2.02 3.05
N LEU A 10 1.09 2.31 3.14
CA LEU A 10 2.17 1.50 2.60
C LEU A 10 3.36 1.57 3.56
N GLY A 11 3.58 0.50 4.31
CA GLY A 11 4.49 0.44 5.44
C GLY A 11 4.09 1.45 6.51
N ASP A 12 5.04 2.31 6.86
CA ASP A 12 4.85 3.43 7.78
C ASP A 12 4.32 4.70 7.09
N PHE A 13 4.15 4.68 5.76
CA PHE A 13 3.64 5.82 4.99
C PHE A 13 2.11 5.78 4.89
N GLU A 14 1.46 6.85 5.34
CA GLU A 14 0.02 7.05 5.11
C GLU A 14 -0.21 7.53 3.67
N VAL A 15 -1.16 6.91 2.96
CA VAL A 15 -1.46 7.23 1.56
C VAL A 15 -2.84 7.87 1.46
N LYS A 16 -2.90 9.20 1.31
CA LYS A 16 -4.17 9.94 1.15
C LYS A 16 -4.46 10.31 -0.30
N ASN A 17 -3.40 10.50 -1.08
CA ASN A 17 -3.48 10.89 -2.47
C ASN A 17 -2.41 10.15 -3.32
N ILE A 18 -2.46 10.38 -4.62
CA ILE A 18 -1.53 9.73 -5.56
C ILE A 18 -0.07 10.15 -5.38
N GLN A 19 0.19 11.37 -4.87
CA GLN A 19 1.56 11.83 -4.61
C GLN A 19 2.17 11.13 -3.41
N ASP A 20 1.40 10.94 -2.33
CA ASP A 20 1.81 10.16 -1.16
C ASP A 20 2.13 8.72 -1.58
N TYR A 21 1.27 8.13 -2.42
CA TYR A 21 1.49 6.80 -2.98
C TYR A 21 2.81 6.70 -3.73
N MET A 22 3.06 7.64 -4.66
CA MET A 22 4.30 7.64 -5.46
C MET A 22 5.54 7.86 -4.59
N LYS A 23 5.45 8.74 -3.58
CA LYS A 23 6.54 8.98 -2.63
C LYS A 23 6.83 7.74 -1.80
N ALA A 24 5.80 7.12 -1.24
CA ALA A 24 5.93 5.87 -0.50
C ALA A 24 6.54 4.79 -1.39
N LEU A 25 6.00 4.57 -2.59
CA LEU A 25 6.50 3.60 -3.56
C LEU A 25 7.96 3.84 -3.93
N SER A 26 8.39 5.10 -4.09
CA SER A 26 9.78 5.44 -4.41
C SER A 26 10.78 5.08 -3.30
N ALA A 27 10.31 4.87 -2.07
CA ALA A 27 11.14 4.42 -0.96
C ALA A 27 11.43 2.91 -1.02
N PHE A 28 10.72 2.15 -1.86
CA PHE A 28 10.87 0.70 -1.99
C PHE A 28 11.51 0.35 -3.34
N SER A 29 12.38 -0.65 -3.30
CA SER A 29 13.03 -1.23 -4.46
C SER A 29 12.43 -2.60 -4.80
N LYS A 30 12.68 -3.06 -6.03
CA LYS A 30 12.35 -4.42 -6.44
C LYS A 30 13.04 -5.43 -5.50
N GLY A 31 12.25 -6.32 -4.94
CA GLY A 31 12.65 -7.31 -3.93
C GLY A 31 12.25 -6.94 -2.51
N ASP A 32 11.89 -5.69 -2.24
CA ASP A 32 11.50 -5.27 -0.90
C ASP A 32 10.13 -5.82 -0.51
N SER A 33 10.01 -6.19 0.76
CA SER A 33 8.73 -6.58 1.36
C SER A 33 8.25 -5.47 2.29
N THR A 34 6.97 -5.13 2.17
CA THR A 34 6.31 -4.16 3.05
C THR A 34 4.88 -4.59 3.34
N THR A 35 4.25 -3.89 4.27
CA THR A 35 2.82 -4.06 4.55
C THR A 35 2.03 -3.01 3.79
N VAL A 36 0.89 -3.34 3.21
CA VAL A 36 -0.01 -2.39 2.55
C VAL A 36 -1.34 -2.44 3.26
N LYS A 37 -1.78 -1.28 3.74
CA LYS A 37 -3.10 -1.12 4.31
C LYS A 37 -4.07 -0.73 3.19
N VAL A 38 -5.09 -1.55 3.01
CA VAL A 38 -6.16 -1.34 2.03
C VAL A 38 -7.50 -1.18 2.74
N LYS A 39 -8.36 -0.34 2.18
CA LYS A 39 -9.75 -0.19 2.56
C LYS A 39 -10.62 -0.94 1.56
N ARG A 40 -11.51 -1.78 2.08
CA ARG A 40 -12.57 -2.48 1.36
C ARG A 40 -13.93 -2.05 1.92
N GLU A 41 -15.00 -2.41 1.24
CA GLU A 41 -16.38 -2.16 1.69
C GLU A 41 -16.63 -2.70 3.12
N ASN A 42 -16.06 -3.86 3.45
CA ASN A 42 -16.20 -4.50 4.75
C ASN A 42 -15.12 -4.07 5.79
N GLY A 43 -14.39 -2.98 5.54
CA GLY A 43 -13.42 -2.41 6.47
C GLY A 43 -11.97 -2.40 5.97
N GLU A 44 -11.03 -2.16 6.90
CA GLU A 44 -9.60 -2.08 6.61
C GLU A 44 -8.92 -3.45 6.72
N LYS A 45 -7.95 -3.71 5.85
CA LYS A 45 -7.07 -4.87 5.91
C LYS A 45 -5.63 -4.46 5.68
N THR A 46 -4.72 -5.08 6.43
CA THR A 46 -3.28 -5.00 6.17
C THR A 46 -2.86 -6.28 5.45
N LEU A 47 -2.07 -6.12 4.40
CA LEU A 47 -1.58 -7.21 3.55
C LEU A 47 -0.08 -7.10 3.39
N ASP A 48 0.64 -8.20 3.52
CA ASP A 48 2.07 -8.22 3.20
C ASP A 48 2.26 -8.37 1.69
N VAL A 49 3.10 -7.51 1.11
CA VAL A 49 3.41 -7.49 -0.31
C VAL A 49 4.91 -7.39 -0.51
N THR A 50 5.38 -8.05 -1.57
CA THR A 50 6.76 -7.95 -2.05
C THR A 50 6.75 -7.27 -3.41
N PHE A 51 7.52 -6.21 -3.57
CA PHE A 51 7.70 -5.52 -4.84
C PHE A 51 8.52 -6.41 -5.77
N GLN A 52 8.01 -6.69 -6.97
CA GLN A 52 8.67 -7.53 -7.98
C GLN A 52 8.94 -6.76 -9.27
#